data_AF-A0A395IGC1-F1
#
_entry.id   AF-A0A395IGC1-F1
#
_cell.length_a   1.000
_cell.length_b   1.000
_cell.length_c   1.000
_cell.angle_alpha   90.00
_cell.angle_beta   90.00
_cell.angle_gamma   90.00
#
_symmetry.space_group_name_H-M   'P 1'
#
loop_
_entity.id
_entity.type
_entity.pdbx_description
1 polymer ?
#
loop_
_entity_poly.entity_id
_entity_poly.type
_entity_poly.pdbx_seq_one_letter_code
_entity_poly.pdbx_strand_id
1 'polypeptide(L)'
;MDLAVDSQAIAFTKSSARYLFNKNPDMEKKLRSLYQQAADLSYHLWTRRTTLKISTRGDLNPLFDVEDPKMTLHSTVKEDTENKLTGQPIALFVHPMHMIELYGTEEGEDYENSLIFAPAEVWLYHPLRQEGP
;
A
#
# COMPACT_ATOMS: atom_id res chain seq x y z
N MET A 1 27.56 8.23 -7.42
CA MET A 1 27.21 6.97 -6.73
C MET A 1 27.94 5.79 -7.37
N ASP A 2 28.05 5.76 -8.70
CA ASP A 2 28.74 4.75 -9.52
C ASP A 2 30.13 4.32 -9.04
N LEU A 3 30.99 5.25 -8.61
CA LEU A 3 32.36 4.91 -8.17
C LEU A 3 32.40 3.98 -6.95
N ALA A 4 31.43 4.11 -6.03
CA ALA A 4 31.37 3.27 -4.83
C ALA A 4 30.82 1.88 -5.14
N VAL A 5 29.81 1.81 -6.02
CA VAL A 5 29.22 0.57 -6.54
C VAL A 5 30.26 -0.25 -7.30
N ASP A 6 31.03 0.43 -8.15
CA ASP A 6 32.13 -0.17 -8.89
C ASP A 6 33.22 -0.73 -7.97
N SER A 7 33.60 0.04 -6.93
CA SER A 7 34.58 -0.43 -5.94
C SER A 7 34.10 -1.68 -5.20
N GLN A 8 32.83 -1.73 -4.80
CA GLN A 8 32.26 -2.89 -4.10
C GLN A 8 32.16 -4.12 -5.00
N ALA A 9 31.68 -3.96 -6.24
CA ALA A 9 31.61 -5.05 -7.21
C ALA A 9 33.02 -5.61 -7.54
N ILE A 10 34.03 -4.74 -7.66
CA ILE A 10 35.42 -5.15 -7.87
C ILE A 10 35.99 -5.85 -6.63
N ALA A 11 35.72 -5.35 -5.43
CA ALA A 11 36.16 -6.00 -4.19
C ALA A 11 35.56 -7.40 -4.05
N PHE A 12 34.27 -7.54 -4.37
CA PHE A 12 33.56 -8.82 -4.35
C PHE A 12 34.18 -9.82 -5.35
N THR A 13 34.41 -9.42 -6.60
CA THR A 13 35.02 -10.30 -7.61
C THR A 13 36.48 -10.67 -7.33
N LYS A 14 37.20 -9.86 -6.55
CA LYS A 14 38.57 -10.16 -6.08
C LYS A 14 38.61 -11.09 -4.87
N SER A 15 37.50 -11.25 -4.16
CA SER A 15 37.39 -12.11 -2.97
C SER A 15 37.38 -13.62 -3.33
N SER A 16 37.15 -14.48 -2.34
CA SER A 16 36.90 -15.91 -2.55
C SER A 16 35.76 -16.21 -3.53
N ALA A 17 34.87 -15.26 -3.78
CA ALA A 17 33.83 -15.36 -4.80
C ALA A 17 34.41 -15.57 -6.21
N ARG A 18 35.66 -15.19 -6.48
CA ARG A 18 36.34 -15.41 -7.76
C ARG A 18 36.35 -16.86 -8.25
N TYR A 19 36.20 -17.82 -7.34
CA TYR A 19 36.15 -19.25 -7.66
C TYR A 19 34.73 -19.76 -7.97
N LEU A 20 33.71 -18.97 -7.63
CA LEU A 20 32.30 -19.25 -7.87
C LEU A 20 31.78 -18.57 -9.14
N PHE A 21 32.41 -17.47 -9.56
CA PHE A 21 31.99 -16.68 -10.71
C PHE A 21 32.86 -16.94 -11.93
N ASN A 22 32.21 -17.25 -13.06
CA ASN A 22 32.85 -17.18 -14.36
C ASN A 22 32.99 -15.70 -14.75
N LYS A 23 34.20 -15.25 -15.11
CA LYS A 23 34.50 -13.85 -15.47
C LYS A 23 33.99 -13.49 -16.88
N ASN A 24 32.72 -13.78 -17.14
CA ASN A 24 32.05 -13.31 -18.35
C ASN A 24 31.69 -11.83 -18.15
N PRO A 25 32.03 -10.93 -19.09
CA PRO A 25 31.61 -9.52 -19.05
C PRO A 25 30.10 -9.32 -18.80
N ASP A 26 29.24 -10.22 -19.26
CA ASP A 26 27.79 -10.14 -19.00
C ASP A 26 27.45 -10.31 -17.52
N MET A 27 28.17 -11.19 -16.81
CA MET A 27 27.98 -11.40 -15.37
C MET A 27 28.51 -10.22 -14.56
N GLU A 28 29.64 -9.62 -14.95
CA GLU A 28 30.14 -8.40 -14.29
C GLU A 28 29.16 -7.24 -14.43
N LYS A 29 28.56 -7.08 -15.62
CA LYS A 29 27.53 -6.08 -15.86
C LYS A 29 26.29 -6.34 -15.00
N LYS A 30 25.84 -7.59 -14.90
CA LYS A 30 24.72 -7.99 -14.04
C LYS A 30 25.01 -7.73 -12.56
N LEU A 31 26.22 -8.03 -12.10
CA LEU A 31 26.64 -7.79 -10.73
C LEU A 31 26.64 -6.30 -10.39
N ARG A 32 27.20 -5.45 -11.27
CA ARG A 32 27.16 -3.99 -11.11
C ARG A 32 25.73 -3.47 -11.07
N SER A 33 24.87 -3.94 -11.97
CA SER A 33 23.43 -3.60 -11.96
C SER A 33 22.77 -3.96 -10.64
N LEU A 34 23.09 -5.11 -10.05
CA LEU A 34 22.53 -5.53 -8.77
C LEU A 34 23.01 -4.65 -7.61
N TYR A 35 24.31 -4.34 -7.55
CA TYR A 35 24.84 -3.42 -6.53
C TYR A 35 24.24 -2.02 -6.66
N GLN A 36 24.04 -1.53 -7.89
CA GLN A 36 23.40 -0.25 -8.15
C GLN A 36 21.95 -0.26 -7.67
N GLN A 37 21.16 -1.29 -8.06
CA GLN A 37 19.77 -1.45 -7.61
C GLN A 37 19.68 -1.52 -6.08
N ALA A 38 20.56 -2.28 -5.43
CA ALA A 38 20.58 -2.39 -3.98
C ALA A 38 20.93 -1.06 -3.29
N ALA A 39 21.86 -0.28 -3.87
CA ALA A 39 22.24 1.03 -3.35
C ALA A 39 21.10 2.05 -3.49
N ASP A 40 20.44 2.08 -4.66
CA ASP A 40 19.30 2.96 -4.92
C ASP A 40 18.11 2.60 -4.02
N LEU A 41 17.79 1.32 -3.90
CA LEU A 41 16.75 0.82 -2.99
C LEU A 41 17.05 1.20 -1.54
N SER A 42 18.27 0.97 -1.08
CA SER A 42 18.70 1.33 0.29
C SER A 42 18.60 2.83 0.53
N TYR A 43 18.95 3.65 -0.46
CA TYR A 43 18.83 5.09 -0.38
C TYR A 43 17.38 5.53 -0.28
N HIS A 44 16.48 4.98 -1.11
CA HIS A 44 15.05 5.28 -1.05
C HIS A 44 14.44 4.87 0.29
N LEU A 45 14.72 3.65 0.79
CA LEU A 45 14.23 3.19 2.09
C LEU A 45 14.73 4.05 3.25
N TRP A 46 15.97 4.53 3.18
CA TRP A 46 16.56 5.34 4.24
C TRP A 46 16.07 6.79 4.23
N THR A 47 15.85 7.36 3.04
CA THR A 47 15.51 8.79 2.89
C THR A 47 14.01 9.05 2.81
N ARG A 48 13.22 8.07 2.35
CA ARG A 48 11.77 8.19 2.17
C ARG A 48 11.08 7.09 2.96
N ARG A 49 10.75 7.37 4.22
CA ARG A 49 10.10 6.39 5.10
C ARG A 49 8.65 6.17 4.69
N THR A 50 8.21 4.92 4.77
CA THR A 50 6.78 4.57 4.70
C THR A 50 6.00 5.37 5.73
N THR A 51 4.91 5.97 5.29
CA THR A 51 4.05 6.82 6.13
C THR A 51 2.68 6.17 6.26
N LEU A 52 2.20 6.11 7.51
CA LEU A 52 0.86 5.64 7.82
C LEU A 52 -0.01 6.85 8.16
N LYS A 53 -1.12 7.02 7.44
CA LYS A 53 -2.12 8.05 7.69
C LYS A 53 -3.39 7.39 8.21
N ILE A 54 -3.72 7.70 9.46
CA ILE A 54 -4.99 7.32 10.07
C ILE A 54 -5.98 8.44 9.77
N SER A 55 -7.05 8.09 9.10
CA SER A 55 -8.12 9.04 8.78
C SER A 55 -9.31 8.76 9.67
N THR A 56 -10.00 9.82 10.08
CA THR A 56 -11.15 9.76 10.98
C THR A 56 -12.44 10.12 10.23
N ARG A 57 -13.59 10.07 10.90
CA ARG A 57 -14.89 10.44 10.31
C ARG A 57 -14.86 11.82 9.62
N GLY A 58 -14.08 12.78 10.13
CA GLY A 58 -14.00 14.12 9.53
C GLY A 58 -13.30 14.15 8.17
N ASP A 59 -12.46 13.16 7.89
CA ASP A 59 -11.66 13.05 6.67
C ASP A 59 -12.38 12.21 5.59
N LEU A 60 -13.53 11.64 5.94
CA LEU A 60 -14.30 10.70 5.14
C LEU A 60 -15.56 11.32 4.54
N ASN A 61 -16.00 10.77 3.41
CA ASN A 61 -17.27 11.16 2.81
C ASN A 61 -18.43 10.85 3.79
N PRO A 62 -19.34 11.80 4.06
CA PRO A 62 -20.52 11.51 4.90
C PRO A 62 -21.48 10.50 4.26
N LEU A 63 -21.40 10.31 2.94
CA LEU A 63 -22.22 9.36 2.18
C LEU A 63 -21.40 8.11 1.88
N PHE A 64 -22.05 6.95 2.00
CA PHE A 64 -21.45 5.68 1.63
C PHE A 64 -21.34 5.56 0.11
N ASP A 65 -20.21 5.07 -0.37
CA ASP A 65 -20.02 4.70 -1.78
C ASP A 65 -19.39 3.30 -1.83
N VAL A 66 -19.98 2.42 -2.63
CA VAL A 66 -19.52 1.04 -2.80
C VAL A 66 -18.23 0.98 -3.63
N GLU A 67 -18.01 1.98 -4.47
CA GLU A 67 -16.80 2.10 -5.29
C GLU A 67 -15.66 2.80 -4.53
N ASP A 68 -15.92 3.36 -3.34
CA ASP A 68 -14.87 3.94 -2.50
C ASP A 68 -14.21 2.84 -1.64
N PRO A 69 -12.99 2.41 -1.96
CA PRO A 69 -12.31 1.35 -1.22
C PRO A 69 -11.97 1.74 0.22
N LYS A 70 -12.12 3.02 0.61
CA LYS A 70 -11.87 3.49 1.98
C LYS A 70 -12.94 3.03 2.95
N MET A 71 -14.08 2.56 2.45
CA MET A 71 -15.22 2.14 3.26
C MET A 71 -15.66 0.74 2.89
N THR A 72 -16.13 0.00 3.88
CA THR A 72 -16.75 -1.31 3.68
C THR A 72 -18.00 -1.43 4.52
N LEU A 73 -19.01 -2.11 3.99
CA LEU A 73 -20.25 -2.36 4.74
C LEU A 73 -19.99 -3.35 5.87
N HIS A 74 -20.56 -3.04 7.03
CA HIS A 74 -20.60 -3.99 8.13
C HIS A 74 -21.34 -5.26 7.71
N SER A 75 -20.87 -6.42 8.16
CA SER A 75 -21.40 -7.75 7.79
C SER A 75 -22.93 -7.95 7.99
N THR A 76 -23.55 -7.15 8.84
CA THR A 76 -25.00 -7.17 9.10
C THR A 76 -25.83 -6.34 8.13
N VAL A 77 -25.19 -5.50 7.32
CA VAL A 77 -25.82 -4.71 6.26
C VAL A 77 -25.59 -5.45 4.95
N LYS A 78 -26.66 -5.95 4.34
CA LYS A 78 -26.60 -6.56 3.01
C LYS A 78 -27.15 -5.57 2.00
N GLU A 79 -26.39 -5.31 0.95
CA GLU A 79 -26.88 -4.64 -0.24
C GLU A 79 -27.74 -5.65 -1.02
N ASP A 80 -28.98 -5.26 -1.31
CA ASP A 80 -29.84 -6.04 -2.21
C ASP A 80 -29.78 -5.38 -3.60
N THR A 81 -29.92 -6.19 -4.64
CA THR A 81 -29.85 -5.77 -6.05
C THR A 81 -30.86 -4.66 -6.38
N GLU A 82 -31.93 -4.55 -5.60
CA GLU A 82 -32.96 -3.51 -5.70
C GLU A 82 -32.67 -2.23 -4.90
N ASN A 83 -31.80 -2.30 -3.88
CA ASN A 83 -31.51 -1.20 -2.97
C ASN A 83 -29.99 -0.93 -2.94
N LYS A 84 -29.51 -0.19 -3.94
CA LYS A 84 -28.15 0.34 -3.90
C LYS A 84 -27.97 1.23 -2.69
N LEU A 85 -26.99 0.92 -1.86
CA LEU A 85 -26.67 1.66 -0.64
C LEU A 85 -25.76 2.85 -0.93
N THR A 86 -25.23 2.94 -2.15
CA THR A 86 -24.48 4.09 -2.66
C THR A 86 -25.28 5.39 -2.52
N GLY A 87 -24.66 6.40 -1.93
CA GLY A 87 -25.25 7.71 -1.68
C GLY A 87 -26.09 7.81 -0.41
N GLN A 88 -26.20 6.74 0.39
CA GLN A 88 -26.90 6.79 1.67
C GLN A 88 -26.02 7.40 2.78
N PRO A 89 -26.61 8.17 3.71
CA PRO A 89 -25.87 8.74 4.83
C PRO A 89 -25.42 7.65 5.81
N ILE A 90 -24.15 7.68 6.18
CA ILE A 90 -23.56 6.74 7.14
C ILE A 90 -24.13 7.00 8.53
N ALA A 91 -24.77 5.99 9.13
CA ALA A 91 -25.36 6.10 10.46
C ALA A 91 -24.30 5.93 11.55
N LEU A 92 -23.38 4.97 11.38
CA LEU A 92 -22.34 4.67 12.36
C LEU A 92 -21.07 4.15 11.68
N PHE A 93 -19.91 4.57 12.20
CA PHE A 93 -18.63 3.91 11.94
C PHE A 93 -18.40 2.89 13.06
N VAL A 94 -18.42 1.60 12.72
CA VAL A 94 -18.33 0.51 13.70
C VAL A 94 -16.94 0.46 14.30
N HIS A 95 -15.92 0.65 13.46
CA HIS A 95 -14.52 0.60 13.82
C HIS A 95 -13.76 1.83 13.28
N PRO A 96 -13.79 2.99 13.98
CA PRO A 96 -13.29 4.25 13.45
C PRO A 96 -11.77 4.31 13.26
N MET A 97 -10.99 3.42 13.88
CA MET A 97 -9.52 3.39 13.74
C MET A 97 -9.03 2.49 12.60
N HIS A 98 -9.94 1.82 11.89
CA HIS A 98 -9.55 0.90 10.83
C HIS A 98 -9.38 1.56 9.49
N MET A 99 -9.53 2.89 9.33
CA MET A 99 -9.17 3.55 8.07
C MET A 99 -7.70 3.94 8.07
N ILE A 100 -6.88 3.06 7.49
CA ILE A 100 -5.43 3.20 7.45
C ILE A 100 -4.98 3.27 5.99
N GLU A 101 -4.43 4.42 5.63
CA GLU A 101 -3.76 4.64 4.35
C GLU A 101 -2.24 4.48 4.54
N LEU A 102 -1.61 3.72 3.66
CA LEU A 102 -0.17 3.52 3.61
C LEU A 102 0.39 4.25 2.38
N TYR A 103 1.46 5.02 2.58
CA TYR A 103 2.20 5.68 1.52
C TYR A 103 3.64 5.17 1.56
N GLY A 104 4.13 4.66 0.43
CA GLY A 104 5.43 4.01 0.38
C GLY A 104 5.36 2.52 0.73
N THR A 105 5.90 1.67 -0.13
CA THR A 105 6.03 0.22 0.12
C THR A 105 7.37 -0.14 0.77
N GLU A 106 7.52 -1.38 1.21
CA GLU A 106 8.80 -1.94 1.66
C GLU A 106 9.87 -2.04 0.56
N GLU A 107 9.45 -1.84 -0.69
CA GLU A 107 10.31 -1.76 -1.87
C GLU A 107 10.66 -0.30 -2.23
N GLY A 108 10.22 0.68 -1.43
CA GLY A 108 10.47 2.08 -1.71
C GLY A 108 9.73 2.60 -2.94
N GLU A 109 8.51 2.11 -3.16
CA GLU A 109 7.63 2.48 -4.28
C GLU A 109 6.29 3.05 -3.76
N ASP A 110 5.44 3.58 -4.64
CA ASP A 110 4.06 4.05 -4.33
C ASP A 110 3.93 5.08 -3.19
N TYR A 111 4.80 6.09 -3.19
CA TYR A 111 4.64 7.23 -2.25
C TYR A 111 3.59 8.25 -2.67
N GLU A 112 3.20 8.26 -3.96
CA GLU A 112 2.23 9.23 -4.50
C GLU A 112 0.78 8.74 -4.40
N ASN A 113 0.58 7.42 -4.32
CA ASN A 113 -0.73 6.79 -4.25
C ASN A 113 -0.89 6.09 -2.89
N SER A 114 -1.99 6.34 -2.20
CA SER A 114 -2.29 5.65 -0.95
C SER A 114 -2.76 4.22 -1.22
N LEU A 115 -2.13 3.25 -0.60
CA LEU A 115 -2.67 1.90 -0.46
C LEU A 115 -3.59 1.85 0.77
N ILE A 116 -4.79 1.30 0.62
CA ILE A 116 -5.70 1.13 1.75
C ILE A 116 -5.33 -0.17 2.47
N PHE A 117 -4.73 -0.01 3.65
CA PHE A 117 -4.31 -1.13 4.48
C PHE A 117 -5.49 -1.72 5.25
N ALA A 118 -6.39 -0.86 5.70
CA ALA A 118 -7.65 -1.26 6.31
C ALA A 118 -8.74 -0.22 5.94
N PRO A 119 -9.94 -0.67 5.55
CA PRO A 119 -11.07 0.22 5.29
C PRO A 119 -11.87 0.52 6.57
N ALA A 120 -12.60 1.64 6.56
CA ALA A 120 -13.56 1.98 7.59
C ALA A 120 -14.81 1.11 7.46
N GLU A 121 -15.14 0.34 8.50
CA GLU A 121 -16.38 -0.42 8.52
C GLU A 121 -17.56 0.48 8.91
N VAL A 122 -18.55 0.58 8.01
CA VAL A 122 -19.69 1.46 8.15
C VAL A 122 -21.00 0.69 8.28
N TRP A 123 -21.90 1.22 9.09
CA TRP A 123 -23.24 0.72 9.26
C TRP A 123 -24.25 1.76 8.80
N LEU A 124 -25.21 1.30 7.99
CA LEU A 124 -26.29 2.09 7.43
C LEU A 124 -27.60 1.63 8.07
N TYR A 125 -28.41 2.58 8.53
CA TYR A 125 -29.75 2.28 9.02
C TYR A 125 -30.72 2.23 7.85
N HIS A 126 -31.24 1.04 7.54
CA HIS A 126 -32.43 0.92 6.72
C HIS A 126 -33.65 0.76 7.63
N PRO A 127 -34.58 1.74 7.69
CA PRO A 127 -35.85 1.52 8.37
C PRO A 127 -36.59 0.40 7.64
N LEU A 128 -37.05 -0.62 8.37
CA LEU A 128 -37.90 -1.67 7.82
C LEU A 128 -39.10 -1.00 7.15
N ARG A 129 -39.40 -1.37 5.89
CA ARG A 129 -40.67 -1.00 5.24
C ARG A 129 -41.78 -1.37 6.21
N GLN A 130 -42.55 -0.40 6.68
CA GLN A 130 -43.80 -0.70 7.35
C GLN A 130 -44.69 -1.34 6.29
N GLU A 131 -44.85 -2.67 6.36
CA GLU A 131 -45.99 -3.30 5.71
C GLU A 131 -47.23 -2.74 6.38
N GLY A 132 -47.98 -1.94 5.61
CA GLY A 132 -49.23 -1.35 6.05
C GLY A 132 -50.27 -2.42 6.37
N PRO A 133 -51.26 -2.08 7.22
CA PRO A 133 -52.26 -3.01 7.74
C PRO A 133 -53.14 -3.66 6.66
#